data_AF-A0AAW2TBK4-F1
#
_entry.id   AF-A0AAW2TBK4-F1
#
_cell.length_a   1.000
_cell.length_b   1.000
_cell.length_c   1.000
_cell.angle_alpha   90.00
_cell.angle_beta   90.00
_cell.angle_gamma   90.00
#
_symmetry.space_group_name_H-M   'P 1'
#
loop_
_entity.id
_entity.type
_entity.pdbx_description
1 polymer ?
#
loop_
_entity_poly.entity_id
_entity_poly.type
_entity_poly.pdbx_seq_one_letter_code
_entity_poly.pdbx_strand_id
1 'polypeptide(L)'
;MEIDDKVPVGRPMIYFGPANAHGVHLPHNDALVISSTVANYTFQCIFVDSGSFADVIFYKLYQQMELGDVPLESVDTSLYGFVGEVVHPLGQISLSLSLGSEPTRRTRIVCVLAVDMPSAYNLILGRPALNNFQAVVSTYHMKLKFPVGAENAMWKQ
;
A
#
# COMPACT_ATOMS: atom_id res chain seq x y z
N MET A 1 -15.04 -3.98 -31.47
CA MET A 1 -13.81 -3.41 -30.91
C MET A 1 -13.09 -4.56 -30.25
N GLU A 2 -12.14 -5.16 -30.96
CA GLU A 2 -11.37 -6.29 -30.41
C GLU A 2 -10.40 -5.75 -29.37
N ILE A 3 -10.30 -6.43 -28.23
CA ILE A 3 -9.25 -6.16 -27.24
C ILE A 3 -8.03 -6.94 -27.71
N ASP A 4 -6.93 -6.22 -27.98
CA ASP A 4 -5.66 -6.86 -28.33
C ASP A 4 -5.07 -7.53 -27.09
N ASP A 5 -5.41 -8.81 -26.89
CA ASP A 5 -5.07 -9.65 -25.72
C ASP A 5 -3.57 -10.00 -25.63
N LYS A 6 -2.69 -9.05 -25.99
CA LYS A 6 -1.25 -9.08 -25.71
C LYS A 6 -0.99 -8.83 -24.21
N VAL A 7 -1.34 -9.83 -23.40
CA VAL A 7 -0.75 -10.05 -22.08
C VAL A 7 0.78 -9.98 -22.27
N PRO A 8 1.51 -9.04 -21.64
CA PRO A 8 2.92 -8.85 -21.94
C PRO A 8 3.75 -10.08 -21.57
N VAL A 9 4.31 -10.73 -22.60
CA VAL A 9 5.17 -11.91 -22.48
C VAL A 9 6.34 -11.56 -21.57
N GLY A 10 6.55 -12.35 -20.51
CA GLY A 10 7.63 -12.16 -19.53
C GLY A 10 7.22 -11.59 -18.17
N ARG A 11 5.92 -11.36 -17.89
CA ARG A 11 5.48 -11.10 -16.50
C ARG A 11 5.51 -12.40 -15.66
N PRO A 12 6.08 -12.40 -14.45
CA PRO A 12 6.08 -13.60 -13.60
C PRO A 12 4.69 -13.90 -13.03
N MET A 13 4.35 -15.19 -12.95
CA MET A 13 3.04 -15.65 -12.49
C MET A 13 2.94 -15.58 -10.96
N ILE A 14 2.12 -14.67 -10.44
CA ILE A 14 1.77 -14.64 -9.02
C ILE A 14 0.71 -15.70 -8.73
N TYR A 15 1.05 -16.67 -7.88
CA TYR A 15 0.12 -17.61 -7.28
C TYR A 15 0.22 -17.56 -5.75
N PHE A 16 -0.81 -18.02 -5.04
CA PHE A 16 -0.74 -18.32 -3.61
C PHE A 16 -1.14 -19.78 -3.40
N GLY A 17 -0.33 -20.52 -2.64
CA GLY A 17 -0.58 -21.93 -2.31
C GLY A 17 -0.41 -22.18 -0.81
N PRO A 18 -0.59 -23.42 -0.32
CA PRO A 18 -0.61 -23.74 1.11
C PRO A 18 0.60 -23.22 1.91
N ALA A 19 1.80 -23.20 1.31
CA ALA A 19 3.00 -22.65 1.92
C ALA A 19 2.93 -21.13 2.24
N ASN A 20 1.99 -20.40 1.65
CA ASN A 20 1.74 -18.98 1.95
C ASN A 20 0.81 -18.75 3.15
N ALA A 21 0.10 -19.77 3.62
CA ALA A 21 -0.69 -19.72 4.86
C ALA A 21 0.15 -20.05 6.10
N HIS A 22 1.44 -20.37 5.93
CA HIS A 22 2.33 -20.64 7.07
C HIS A 22 2.50 -19.39 7.95
N GLY A 23 2.22 -19.55 9.25
CA GLY A 23 2.18 -18.46 10.22
C GLY A 23 0.84 -17.72 10.31
N VAL A 24 -0.16 -18.07 9.48
CA VAL A 24 -1.53 -17.55 9.59
C VAL A 24 -2.34 -18.46 10.51
N HIS A 25 -2.99 -17.89 11.52
CA HIS A 25 -3.96 -18.63 12.33
C HIS A 25 -5.29 -18.71 11.57
N LEU A 26 -5.87 -19.90 11.44
CA LEU A 26 -7.10 -20.13 10.68
C LEU A 26 -8.21 -20.72 11.57
N PRO A 27 -9.47 -20.26 11.44
CA PRO A 27 -9.91 -19.13 10.63
C PRO A 27 -9.48 -17.77 11.23
N HIS A 28 -9.41 -16.74 10.38
CA HIS A 28 -9.27 -15.33 10.76
C HIS A 28 -10.16 -14.46 9.85
N ASN A 29 -10.39 -13.22 10.26
CA ASN A 29 -10.90 -12.15 9.39
C ASN A 29 -10.00 -10.89 9.45
N ASP A 30 -8.77 -11.08 9.91
CA ASP A 30 -7.86 -10.01 10.32
C ASP A 30 -7.41 -9.13 9.15
N ALA A 31 -7.25 -7.83 9.44
CA ALA A 31 -6.74 -6.85 8.49
C ALA A 31 -5.33 -7.22 8.00
N LEU A 32 -5.07 -7.09 6.69
CA LEU A 32 -3.71 -7.20 6.18
C LEU A 32 -2.92 -5.93 6.54
N VAL A 33 -2.03 -6.07 7.51
CA VAL A 33 -1.15 -5.01 7.99
C VAL A 33 0.30 -5.42 7.74
N ILE A 34 1.09 -4.50 7.19
CA ILE A 34 2.50 -4.73 6.81
C ILE A 34 3.43 -3.67 7.44
N SER A 35 4.73 -3.91 7.27
CA SER A 35 5.77 -2.88 7.46
C SER A 35 6.35 -2.49 6.09
N SER A 36 6.74 -1.23 5.92
CA SER A 36 7.34 -0.71 4.69
C SER A 36 8.26 0.49 4.99
N THR A 37 9.23 0.73 4.12
CA THR A 37 9.96 2.00 4.10
C THR A 37 9.15 3.06 3.33
N VAL A 38 9.02 4.27 3.87
CA VAL A 38 8.39 5.46 3.28
C VAL A 38 9.33 6.65 3.49
N ALA A 39 9.73 7.35 2.43
CA ALA A 39 10.71 8.44 2.46
C ALA A 39 12.01 8.09 3.23
N ASN A 40 12.50 6.86 3.05
CA ASN A 40 13.66 6.25 3.74
C ASN A 40 13.47 5.84 5.21
N TYR A 41 12.40 6.25 5.88
CA TYR A 41 12.05 5.79 7.24
C TYR A 41 11.20 4.51 7.18
N THR A 42 11.39 3.56 8.10
CA THR A 42 10.63 2.30 8.09
C THR A 42 9.56 2.30 9.16
N PHE A 43 8.31 2.06 8.74
CA PHE A 43 7.13 2.11 9.59
C PHE A 43 6.39 0.77 9.58
N GLN A 44 5.87 0.41 10.75
CA GLN A 44 4.92 -0.68 10.94
C GLN A 44 3.48 -0.13 10.82
N CYS A 45 2.48 -0.99 11.01
CA CYS A 45 1.06 -0.60 11.05
C CYS A 45 0.59 0.11 9.76
N ILE A 46 1.01 -0.40 8.60
CA ILE A 46 0.54 0.05 7.29
C ILE A 46 -0.57 -0.88 6.83
N PHE A 47 -1.79 -0.38 6.71
CA PHE A 47 -2.96 -1.16 6.31
C PHE A 47 -3.05 -1.28 4.79
N VAL A 48 -3.34 -2.48 4.30
CA VAL A 48 -3.50 -2.79 2.87
C VAL A 48 -4.98 -2.92 2.54
N ASP A 49 -5.53 -1.94 1.83
CA ASP A 49 -6.94 -1.88 1.47
C ASP A 49 -7.15 -1.86 -0.05
N SER A 50 -7.61 -2.99 -0.60
CA SER A 50 -7.97 -3.10 -2.02
C SER A 50 -9.32 -2.44 -2.38
N GLY A 51 -10.11 -2.01 -1.40
CA GLY A 51 -11.31 -1.22 -1.58
C GLY A 51 -11.03 0.28 -1.78
N SER A 52 -10.14 0.85 -0.95
CA SER A 52 -9.80 2.28 -1.02
C SER A 52 -9.43 2.74 -2.44
N PHE A 53 -9.90 3.93 -2.79
CA PHE A 53 -9.58 4.60 -4.05
C PHE A 53 -8.29 5.44 -3.97
N ALA A 54 -7.80 5.73 -2.75
CA ALA A 54 -6.66 6.59 -2.48
C ALA A 54 -5.67 5.95 -1.50
N ASP A 55 -4.40 6.33 -1.61
CA ASP A 55 -3.41 6.09 -0.56
C ASP A 55 -3.51 7.24 0.46
N VAL A 56 -3.50 6.93 1.76
CA VAL A 56 -3.76 7.92 2.83
C VAL A 56 -2.69 7.84 3.90
N ILE A 57 -2.04 8.97 4.20
CA ILE A 57 -1.13 9.12 5.33
C ILE A 57 -1.83 9.85 6.48
N PHE A 58 -1.80 9.27 7.68
CA PHE A 58 -2.33 9.93 8.86
C PHE A 58 -1.34 11.01 9.32
N TYR A 59 -1.84 12.20 9.65
CA TYR A 59 -1.01 13.40 9.85
C TYR A 59 0.03 13.24 10.97
N LYS A 60 -0.26 12.43 11.99
CA LYS A 60 0.72 12.00 12.99
C LYS A 60 1.97 11.32 12.38
N LEU A 61 1.82 10.45 11.39
CA LEU A 61 2.96 9.85 10.69
C LEU A 61 3.70 10.93 9.90
N TYR A 62 2.97 11.78 9.16
CA TYR A 62 3.55 12.86 8.37
C TYR A 62 4.48 13.77 9.21
N GLN A 63 4.02 14.16 10.41
CA GLN A 63 4.83 14.92 11.38
C GLN A 63 6.07 14.14 11.85
N GLN A 64 5.95 12.84 12.12
CA GLN A 64 7.06 11.98 12.55
C GLN A 64 8.10 11.69 11.46
N MET A 65 7.80 11.97 10.19
CA MET A 65 8.73 11.76 9.07
C MET A 65 9.73 12.91 8.88
N GLU A 66 9.59 14.01 9.64
CA GLU A 66 10.51 15.16 9.66
C GLU A 66 10.97 15.63 8.26
N LEU A 67 10.03 15.68 7.30
CA LEU A 67 10.30 15.94 5.87
C LEU A 67 10.75 17.39 5.55
N GLY A 68 11.09 18.18 6.57
CA GLY A 68 11.34 19.62 6.47
C GLY A 68 10.10 20.41 6.06
N ASP A 69 10.31 21.65 5.60
CA ASP A 69 9.25 22.55 5.12
C ASP A 69 8.70 22.16 3.73
N VAL A 70 8.65 20.87 3.39
CA VAL A 70 7.95 20.40 2.18
C VAL A 70 6.45 20.63 2.40
N PRO A 71 5.79 21.49 1.61
CA PRO A 71 4.38 21.76 1.81
C PRO A 71 3.52 20.60 1.30
N LEU A 72 2.39 20.37 1.96
CA LEU A 72 1.30 19.62 1.36
C LEU A 72 0.71 20.44 0.20
N GLU A 73 0.54 19.81 -0.96
CA GLU A 73 -0.15 20.43 -2.09
C GLU A 73 -1.66 20.46 -1.81
N SER A 74 -2.32 21.60 -2.08
CA SER A 74 -3.77 21.72 -1.90
C SER A 74 -4.54 20.80 -2.86
N VAL A 75 -5.60 20.16 -2.38
CA VAL A 75 -6.36 19.15 -3.13
C VAL A 75 -7.87 19.26 -2.84
N ASP A 76 -8.68 19.31 -3.89
CA ASP A 76 -10.16 19.35 -3.81
C ASP A 76 -10.75 17.92 -3.85
N THR A 77 -10.15 16.99 -3.10
CA THR A 77 -10.61 15.60 -2.99
C THR A 77 -11.29 15.38 -1.65
N SER A 78 -12.55 14.97 -1.64
CA SER A 78 -13.24 14.54 -0.42
C SER A 78 -13.17 13.01 -0.27
N LEU A 79 -12.80 12.53 0.91
CA LEU A 79 -12.76 11.12 1.26
C LEU A 79 -14.11 10.69 1.88
N TYR A 80 -14.70 9.63 1.33
CA TYR A 80 -15.95 9.05 1.81
C TYR A 80 -15.71 7.65 2.38
N GLY A 81 -16.47 7.28 3.42
CA GLY A 81 -16.36 5.97 4.09
C GLY A 81 -15.50 5.96 5.36
N PHE A 82 -14.90 7.08 5.73
CA PHE A 82 -14.20 7.23 7.01
C PHE A 82 -15.24 7.48 8.13
N VAL A 83 -15.50 6.47 8.97
CA VAL A 83 -16.37 6.55 10.17
C VAL A 83 -17.83 6.96 9.88
N GLY A 84 -18.23 7.05 8.60
CA GLY A 84 -19.54 7.54 8.16
C GLY A 84 -19.58 9.06 7.86
N GLU A 85 -18.46 9.76 8.03
CA GLU A 85 -18.33 11.19 7.75
C GLU A 85 -17.60 11.44 6.42
N VAL A 86 -17.60 12.70 5.98
CA VAL A 86 -16.79 13.19 4.85
C VAL A 86 -15.50 13.78 5.41
N VAL A 87 -14.36 13.24 5.01
CA VAL A 87 -13.04 13.69 5.47
C VAL A 87 -12.37 14.50 4.36
N HIS A 88 -12.01 15.74 4.66
CA HIS A 88 -11.20 16.58 3.78
C HIS A 88 -9.71 16.41 4.16
N PRO A 89 -8.84 15.98 3.23
CA PRO A 89 -7.40 15.96 3.45
C PRO A 89 -6.85 17.37 3.70
N LEU A 90 -5.77 17.46 4.49
CA LEU A 90 -4.96 18.68 4.62
C LEU A 90 -4.23 19.03 3.31
N GLY A 91 -4.08 18.04 2.42
CA GLY A 91 -3.44 18.16 1.12
C GLY A 91 -2.93 16.80 0.62
N GLN A 92 -2.09 16.82 -0.42
CA GLN A 92 -1.42 15.65 -0.97
C GLN A 92 0.11 15.80 -0.95
N ILE A 93 0.85 14.68 -0.97
CA ILE A 93 2.31 14.67 -1.12
C ILE A 93 2.78 13.41 -1.88
N SER A 94 3.80 13.56 -2.71
CA SER A 94 4.48 12.45 -3.39
C SER A 94 5.62 11.90 -2.54
N LEU A 95 5.54 10.62 -2.14
CA LEU A 95 6.52 9.96 -1.27
C LEU A 95 7.12 8.72 -1.94
N SER A 96 8.38 8.40 -1.62
CA SER A 96 9.01 7.15 -2.04
C SER A 96 8.60 6.00 -1.12
N LEU A 97 7.83 5.05 -1.64
CA LEU A 97 7.38 3.83 -0.96
C LEU A 97 8.24 2.64 -1.41
N SER A 98 8.73 1.83 -0.46
CA SER A 98 9.43 0.57 -0.71
C SER A 98 8.69 -0.62 -0.08
N LEU A 99 7.65 -1.12 -0.74
CA LEU A 99 7.11 -2.46 -0.44
C LEU A 99 8.17 -3.50 -0.80
N GLY A 100 8.27 -4.57 0.06
CA GLY A 100 10.13 -6.53 0.95
C GLY A 100 11.72 -6.66 0.79
N SER A 101 12.32 -7.52 1.63
CA SER A 101 13.79 -7.62 1.77
C SER A 101 14.56 -7.76 0.45
N GLU A 102 15.73 -7.11 0.40
CA GLU A 102 16.72 -7.31 -0.66
C GLU A 102 16.99 -8.81 -0.87
N PRO A 103 17.18 -9.29 -2.12
CA PRO A 103 17.32 -8.51 -3.37
C PRO A 103 15.97 -8.13 -4.02
N THR A 104 14.83 -8.40 -3.38
CA THR A 104 13.50 -8.23 -3.99
C THR A 104 12.86 -6.85 -3.73
N ARG A 105 13.63 -5.88 -3.25
CA ARG A 105 13.14 -4.54 -2.94
C ARG A 105 12.66 -3.81 -4.20
N ARG A 106 11.46 -3.21 -4.15
CA ARG A 106 10.95 -2.35 -5.21
C ARG A 106 10.55 -1.00 -4.64
N THR A 107 11.09 0.09 -5.19
CA THR A 107 10.71 1.45 -4.81
C THR A 107 9.85 2.08 -5.91
N ARG A 108 8.81 2.81 -5.51
CA ARG A 108 7.98 3.65 -6.38
C ARG A 108 7.66 4.97 -5.68
N ILE A 109 7.45 6.02 -6.47
CA ILE A 109 6.78 7.22 -5.97
C ILE A 109 5.27 6.94 -5.96
N VAL A 110 4.62 7.27 -4.85
CA VAL A 110 3.16 7.22 -4.67
C VAL A 110 2.67 8.59 -4.18
N CYS A 111 1.52 9.03 -4.66
CA CYS A 111 0.87 10.23 -4.13
C CYS A 111 -0.08 9.81 -3.02
N VAL A 112 0.06 10.40 -1.83
CA VAL A 112 -0.75 10.11 -0.65
C VAL A 112 -1.51 11.35 -0.20
N LEU A 113 -2.75 11.15 0.25
CA LEU A 113 -3.56 12.21 0.86
C LEU A 113 -3.25 12.28 2.37
N ALA A 114 -2.91 13.46 2.87
CA ALA A 114 -2.63 13.67 4.29
C ALA A 114 -3.91 13.98 5.06
N VAL A 115 -4.22 13.18 6.08
CA VAL A 115 -5.48 13.24 6.84
C VAL A 115 -5.20 13.36 8.33
N ASP A 116 -5.72 14.42 8.97
CA ASP A 116 -5.65 14.58 10.42
C ASP A 116 -6.86 13.94 11.11
N MET A 117 -6.80 12.61 11.26
CA MET A 117 -7.79 11.82 12.00
C MET A 117 -7.09 10.80 12.90
N PRO A 118 -7.64 10.49 14.09
CA PRO A 118 -7.15 9.39 14.94
C PRO A 118 -7.19 8.05 14.22
N SER A 119 -6.11 7.27 14.29
CA SER A 119 -5.99 5.97 13.64
C SER A 119 -5.03 5.04 14.39
N ALA A 120 -5.27 3.73 14.26
CA ALA A 120 -4.34 2.67 14.68
C ALA A 120 -3.28 2.36 13.60
N TYR A 121 -3.44 2.91 12.39
CA TYR A 121 -2.55 2.73 11.26
C TYR A 121 -1.81 4.03 10.95
N ASN A 122 -0.59 3.91 10.42
CA ASN A 122 0.21 5.06 10.03
C ASN A 122 -0.04 5.48 8.56
N LEU A 123 -0.36 4.50 7.71
CA LEU A 123 -0.62 4.66 6.28
C LEU A 123 -1.68 3.63 5.83
N ILE A 124 -2.55 4.01 4.90
CA ILE A 124 -3.40 3.11 4.12
C ILE A 124 -2.83 3.04 2.70
N LEU A 125 -2.56 1.83 2.23
CA LEU A 125 -2.23 1.52 0.84
C LEU A 125 -3.50 1.09 0.11
N GLY A 126 -4.04 2.02 -0.68
CA GLY A 126 -5.20 1.84 -1.53
C GLY A 126 -4.84 1.25 -2.89
N ARG A 127 -5.83 1.24 -3.78
CA ARG A 127 -5.64 0.82 -5.17
C ARG A 127 -4.54 1.58 -5.94
N PRO A 128 -4.23 2.89 -5.73
CA PRO A 128 -3.21 3.56 -6.52
C PRO A 128 -1.80 2.98 -6.29
N ALA A 129 -1.34 2.85 -5.03
CA ALA A 129 -0.08 2.19 -4.72
C ALA A 129 -0.10 0.71 -5.15
N LEU A 130 -1.16 -0.04 -4.84
CA LEU A 130 -1.26 -1.46 -5.18
C LEU A 130 -1.14 -1.69 -6.70
N ASN A 131 -1.77 -0.85 -7.52
CA ASN A 131 -1.68 -0.92 -8.98
C ASN A 131 -0.29 -0.50 -9.50
N ASN A 132 0.34 0.53 -8.92
CA ASN A 132 1.70 0.98 -9.25
C ASN A 132 2.77 -0.11 -8.96
N PHE A 133 2.55 -0.90 -7.91
CA PHE A 133 3.34 -2.10 -7.64
C PHE A 133 2.95 -3.31 -8.49
N GLN A 134 1.76 -3.33 -9.10
CA GLN A 134 1.14 -4.51 -9.71
C GLN A 134 0.95 -5.64 -8.69
N ALA A 135 0.49 -5.27 -7.49
CA ALA A 135 0.43 -6.14 -6.34
C ALA A 135 -0.90 -6.89 -6.23
N VAL A 136 -0.82 -8.19 -5.93
CA VAL A 136 -1.96 -9.05 -5.65
C VAL A 136 -2.04 -9.24 -4.14
N VAL A 137 -3.16 -8.79 -3.57
CA VAL A 137 -3.54 -9.03 -2.17
C VAL A 137 -4.14 -10.43 -2.06
N SER A 138 -3.75 -11.21 -1.05
CA SER A 138 -4.49 -12.41 -0.67
C SER A 138 -4.86 -12.33 0.81
N THR A 139 -6.15 -12.06 1.07
CA THR A 139 -6.73 -11.95 2.41
C THR A 139 -6.55 -13.24 3.20
N TYR A 140 -6.98 -14.39 2.66
CA TYR A 140 -6.86 -15.72 3.28
C TYR A 140 -5.44 -16.13 3.67
N HIS A 141 -4.42 -15.64 2.96
CA HIS A 141 -3.01 -15.90 3.29
C HIS A 141 -2.38 -14.79 4.16
N MET A 142 -3.08 -13.67 4.36
CA MET A 142 -2.54 -12.43 4.93
C MET A 142 -1.20 -12.02 4.30
N LYS A 143 -1.07 -12.08 2.97
CA LYS A 143 0.17 -11.71 2.26
C LYS A 143 -0.10 -10.83 1.04
N LEU A 144 0.91 -10.02 0.70
CA LEU A 144 1.02 -9.28 -0.54
C LEU A 144 2.12 -9.90 -1.41
N LYS A 145 1.90 -9.99 -2.72
CA LYS A 145 2.93 -10.36 -3.72
C LYS A 145 2.89 -9.39 -4.89
N PHE A 146 4.03 -9.12 -5.51
CA PHE A 146 4.14 -8.28 -6.71
C PHE A 146 5.35 -8.69 -7.56
N PRO A 147 5.38 -8.37 -8.87
CA PRO A 147 6.46 -8.79 -9.77
C PRO A 147 7.73 -7.95 -9.56
N VAL A 148 8.89 -8.61 -9.56
CA VAL A 148 10.23 -8.01 -9.49
C VAL A 148 11.14 -8.70 -10.50
N GLY A 149 11.40 -8.03 -11.63
CA GLY A 149 12.08 -8.64 -12.76
C GLY A 149 11.31 -9.86 -13.28
N ALA A 150 12.01 -10.99 -13.43
CA ALA A 150 11.43 -12.28 -13.80
C ALA A 150 10.95 -13.10 -12.59
N GLU A 151 10.98 -12.55 -11.37
CA GLU A 151 10.64 -13.24 -10.12
C GLU A 151 9.42 -12.61 -9.40
N ASN A 152 8.85 -13.37 -8.46
CA ASN A 152 7.74 -12.92 -7.62
C ASN A 152 8.26 -12.55 -6.22
N ALA A 153 8.20 -11.28 -5.85
CA ALA A 153 8.53 -10.88 -4.47
C ALA A 153 7.40 -11.32 -3.51
N MET A 154 7.78 -11.91 -2.37
CA MET A 154 6.87 -12.37 -1.32
C MET A 154 7.13 -11.61 -0.03
N TRP A 155 6.20 -10.74 0.36
CA TRP A 155 6.34 -9.94 1.57
C TRP A 155 5.64 -10.67 2.73
N LYS A 156 6.44 -11.02 3.74
CA LYS A 156 5.99 -11.60 5.00
C LYS A 156 5.82 -10.49 6.04
N GLN A 157 5.03 -10.77 7.07
CA GLN A 157 4.97 -9.99 8.30
C GLN A 157 6.21 -10.26 9.16
#